data_AF-A0AAW7E799-F1
#
_entry.id   AF-A0AAW7E799-F1
#
_cell.length_a   1.000
_cell.length_b   1.000
_cell.length_c   1.000
_cell.angle_alpha   90.00
_cell.angle_beta   90.00
_cell.angle_gamma   90.00
#
_symmetry.space_group_name_H-M   'P 1'
#
loop_
_entity.id
_entity.type
_entity.pdbx_description
1 polymer ?
#
loop_
_entity_poly.entity_id
_entity_poly.type
_entity_poly.pdbx_seq_one_letter_code
_entity_poly.pdbx_strand_id
1 'polypeptide(L)'
;MDTKLLVKISNIIGLISIILLMYWVFSFVLIEVFGLKVFRQQMTETFLFSILGILALMGGALILNIMLNLTRIAERGAEVKYNKNTQKIIVGLISIFPLLAGILFTGDYLSSKKKQDIFVKSAENMISTQNGRLQQLSQYQFSIPYLSQAQKNLDFLALLDRSFNEVQVIVPDTIDKNPVYLSINQYNTFSSNEMILTQEQANKLNQSEQTDKDQAFEIKNKNFIQANVWNKISVNKKSYVKQLTLAQKEYLNQVFQHNSKQIRFEAHDGQYELFYPYRYQNKTIVLYFTDRQNYGKLGS
;
A
#
# COMPACT_ATOMS: atom_id res chain seq x y z
N MET A 1 24.53 -31.83 -41.20
CA MET A 1 23.53 -30.76 -40.94
C MET A 1 23.95 -29.54 -41.76
N ASP A 2 23.04 -28.89 -42.48
CA ASP A 2 23.39 -27.78 -43.38
C ASP A 2 23.90 -26.57 -42.56
N THR A 3 25.18 -26.24 -42.73
CA THR A 3 25.85 -25.12 -42.03
C THR A 3 25.20 -23.78 -42.34
N LYS A 4 24.58 -23.62 -43.52
CA LYS A 4 23.83 -22.40 -43.88
C LYS A 4 22.56 -22.26 -43.06
N LEU A 5 21.88 -23.37 -42.80
CA LEU A 5 20.67 -23.41 -41.97
C LEU A 5 21.01 -23.04 -40.51
N LEU A 6 22.11 -23.58 -39.98
CA LEU A 6 22.61 -23.26 -38.64
C LEU A 6 22.91 -21.76 -38.46
N VAL A 7 23.63 -21.14 -39.42
CA VAL A 7 23.93 -19.69 -39.39
C VAL A 7 22.63 -18.88 -39.43
N LYS A 8 21.67 -19.28 -40.26
CA LYS A 8 20.39 -18.57 -40.38
C LYS A 8 19.58 -18.65 -39.08
N ILE A 9 19.53 -19.81 -38.43
CA ILE A 9 18.86 -19.98 -37.14
C ILE A 9 19.54 -19.14 -36.06
N SER A 10 20.87 -19.20 -35.96
CA SER A 10 21.64 -18.40 -35.00
C SER A 10 21.41 -16.89 -35.17
N ASN A 11 21.42 -16.39 -36.41
CA ASN A 11 21.06 -15.00 -36.72
C ASN A 11 19.65 -14.62 -36.27
N ILE A 12 18.67 -15.50 -36.51
CA ILE A 12 17.28 -15.28 -36.11
C ILE A 12 17.16 -15.25 -34.58
N ILE A 13 17.78 -16.19 -33.87
CA ILE A 13 17.78 -16.24 -32.40
C ILE A 13 18.40 -14.95 -31.84
N GLY A 14 19.56 -14.53 -32.35
CA GLY A 14 20.21 -13.29 -31.91
C GLY A 14 19.32 -12.07 -32.12
N LEU A 15 18.66 -11.96 -33.29
CA LEU A 15 17.73 -10.86 -33.58
C LEU A 15 16.52 -10.87 -32.63
N ILE A 16 15.92 -12.05 -32.40
CA ILE A 16 14.79 -12.20 -31.47
C ILE A 16 15.20 -11.81 -30.06
N SER A 17 16.38 -12.23 -29.59
CA SER A 17 16.89 -11.87 -28.27
C SER A 17 17.06 -10.35 -28.10
N ILE A 18 17.57 -9.64 -29.12
CA ILE A 18 17.68 -8.17 -29.09
C ILE A 18 16.30 -7.51 -29.00
N ILE A 19 15.34 -7.97 -29.82
CA ILE A 19 13.97 -7.44 -29.81
C ILE A 19 13.30 -7.69 -28.45
N LEU A 20 13.49 -8.88 -27.88
CA LEU A 20 12.93 -9.24 -26.58
C LEU A 20 13.54 -8.37 -25.48
N LEU A 21 14.85 -8.14 -25.52
CA LEU A 21 15.53 -7.21 -24.60
C LEU A 21 14.97 -5.79 -24.73
N MET A 22 14.69 -5.32 -25.95
CA MET A 22 14.10 -4.00 -26.18
C MET A 22 12.69 -3.87 -25.59
N TYR A 23 11.79 -4.83 -25.85
CA TYR A 23 10.46 -4.83 -25.21
C TYR A 23 10.55 -4.94 -23.70
N TRP A 24 11.56 -5.66 -23.23
CA TRP A 24 11.79 -5.80 -21.82
C TRP A 24 12.21 -4.44 -21.23
N VAL A 25 13.29 -3.81 -21.71
CA VAL A 25 13.69 -2.45 -21.28
C VAL A 25 12.52 -1.46 -21.35
N PHE A 26 11.69 -1.52 -22.39
CA PHE A 26 10.49 -0.68 -22.47
C PHE A 26 9.48 -0.94 -21.36
N SER A 27 9.14 -2.20 -21.11
CA SER A 27 8.21 -2.57 -20.02
C SER A 27 8.77 -2.14 -18.67
N PHE A 28 10.09 -2.19 -18.48
CA PHE A 28 10.77 -1.71 -17.27
C PHE A 28 10.54 -0.23 -17.06
N VAL A 29 10.84 0.55 -18.09
CA VAL A 29 10.70 2.00 -18.05
C VAL A 29 9.25 2.37 -17.75
N LEU A 30 8.27 1.70 -18.36
CA LEU A 30 6.86 1.93 -18.04
C LEU A 30 6.54 1.64 -16.57
N ILE A 31 7.00 0.51 -16.05
CA ILE A 31 6.73 0.11 -14.66
C ILE A 31 7.34 1.10 -13.68
N GLU A 32 8.58 1.53 -13.89
CA GLU A 32 9.27 2.47 -13.00
C GLU A 32 8.73 3.89 -13.12
N VAL A 33 8.54 4.40 -14.34
CA VAL A 33 8.07 5.79 -14.56
C VAL A 33 6.62 5.98 -14.13
N PHE A 34 5.76 4.99 -14.40
CA PHE A 34 4.34 5.08 -14.05
C PHE A 34 3.98 4.37 -12.74
N GLY A 35 4.95 3.72 -12.08
CA GLY A 35 4.73 3.03 -10.80
C GLY A 35 3.77 1.84 -10.90
N LEU A 36 3.75 1.13 -12.03
CA LEU A 36 2.78 0.04 -12.28
C LEU A 36 3.05 -1.18 -11.40
N LYS A 37 2.04 -1.63 -10.64
CA LYS A 37 2.17 -2.68 -9.62
C LYS A 37 1.87 -4.07 -10.18
N VAL A 38 2.46 -4.41 -11.33
CA VAL A 38 2.20 -5.67 -12.03
C VAL A 38 2.96 -6.85 -11.41
N PHE A 39 4.10 -6.62 -10.75
CA PHE A 39 5.00 -7.68 -10.26
C PHE A 39 5.13 -7.72 -8.72
N ARG A 40 4.81 -8.86 -8.11
CA ARG A 40 5.02 -9.11 -6.66
C ARG A 40 6.49 -9.39 -6.35
N GLN A 41 6.90 -9.24 -5.08
CA GLN A 41 8.29 -9.34 -4.59
C GLN A 41 9.15 -10.49 -5.18
N GLN A 42 8.60 -11.71 -5.34
CA GLN A 42 9.33 -12.87 -5.89
C GLN A 42 9.49 -12.85 -7.44
N MET A 43 8.74 -12.02 -8.15
CA MET A 43 8.88 -11.88 -9.61
C MET A 43 10.18 -11.17 -9.99
N THR A 44 10.73 -10.33 -9.11
CA THR A 44 11.95 -9.55 -9.34
C THR A 44 13.18 -10.42 -9.59
N GLU A 45 13.30 -11.54 -8.86
CA GLU A 45 14.41 -12.48 -9.05
C GLU A 45 14.27 -13.24 -10.37
N THR A 46 13.07 -13.76 -10.63
CA THR A 46 12.74 -14.42 -11.92
C THR A 46 12.98 -13.45 -13.09
N PHE A 47 12.73 -12.18 -12.86
CA PHE A 47 12.93 -11.10 -13.80
C PHE A 47 14.41 -10.80 -14.04
N LEU A 48 15.27 -10.77 -13.01
CA LEU A 48 16.72 -10.67 -13.20
C LEU A 48 17.26 -11.89 -13.99
N PHE A 49 16.79 -13.09 -13.63
CA PHE A 49 17.14 -14.32 -14.37
C PHE A 49 16.65 -14.28 -15.82
N SER A 50 15.51 -13.63 -16.12
CA SER A 50 15.05 -13.45 -17.49
C SER A 50 16.00 -12.58 -18.32
N ILE A 51 16.52 -11.47 -17.76
CA ILE A 51 17.53 -10.63 -18.43
C ILE A 51 18.79 -11.45 -18.71
N LEU A 52 19.30 -12.14 -17.68
CA LEU A 52 20.50 -12.97 -17.80
C LEU A 52 20.31 -14.08 -18.85
N GLY A 53 19.14 -14.72 -18.89
CA GLY A 53 18.78 -15.72 -19.90
C GLY A 53 18.76 -15.15 -21.31
N ILE A 54 18.19 -13.96 -21.51
CA ILE A 54 18.17 -13.27 -22.82
C ILE A 54 19.59 -12.93 -23.27
N LEU A 55 20.42 -12.41 -22.36
CA LEU A 55 21.82 -12.08 -22.64
C LEU A 55 22.64 -13.34 -22.96
N ALA A 56 22.42 -14.44 -22.24
CA ALA A 56 23.07 -15.72 -22.50
C ALA A 56 22.68 -16.28 -23.87
N LEU A 57 21.38 -16.24 -24.24
CA LEU A 57 20.91 -16.64 -25.56
C LEU A 57 21.51 -15.76 -26.66
N MET A 58 21.55 -14.45 -26.46
CA MET A 58 22.14 -13.50 -27.41
C MET A 58 23.64 -13.76 -27.58
N GLY A 59 24.38 -13.95 -26.49
CA GLY A 59 25.81 -14.24 -26.49
C GLY A 59 26.13 -15.58 -27.17
N GLY A 60 25.39 -16.65 -26.82
CA GLY A 60 25.54 -17.96 -27.45
C GLY A 60 25.22 -17.92 -28.95
N ALA A 61 24.15 -17.22 -29.33
CA ALA A 61 23.81 -17.00 -30.74
C ALA A 61 24.92 -16.23 -31.47
N LEU A 62 25.49 -15.19 -30.87
CA LEU A 62 26.57 -14.40 -31.46
C LEU A 62 27.87 -15.21 -31.62
N ILE A 63 28.25 -16.01 -30.62
CA ILE A 63 29.42 -16.89 -30.70
C ILE A 63 29.25 -17.92 -31.83
N LEU A 64 28.08 -18.56 -31.91
CA LEU A 64 27.75 -19.49 -32.99
C LEU A 64 27.78 -18.79 -34.35
N ASN A 65 27.25 -17.57 -34.44
CA ASN A 65 27.24 -16.79 -35.67
C ASN A 65 28.66 -16.46 -36.14
N ILE A 66 29.54 -16.01 -35.23
CA ILE A 66 30.94 -15.72 -35.54
C ILE A 66 31.68 -17.00 -35.97
N MET A 67 31.56 -18.08 -35.18
CA MET A 67 32.21 -19.36 -35.46
C MET A 67 31.81 -19.90 -36.83
N LEU A 68 30.51 -19.97 -37.10
CA LEU A 68 30.00 -20.53 -38.35
C LEU A 68 30.23 -19.58 -39.54
N ASN A 69 30.25 -18.26 -39.33
CA ASN A 69 30.55 -17.30 -40.39
C ASN A 69 32.04 -17.29 -40.76
N LEU A 70 32.97 -17.48 -39.81
CA LEU A 70 34.40 -17.67 -40.11
C LEU A 70 34.66 -18.97 -40.90
N THR A 71 33.98 -20.07 -40.52
CA THR A 71 34.02 -21.33 -41.27
C THR A 71 33.43 -21.18 -42.67
N ARG A 72 32.42 -20.33 -42.85
CA ARG A 72 31.75 -20.08 -44.14
C ARG A 72 32.48 -19.07 -45.03
N ILE A 73 33.16 -18.06 -44.47
CA ILE A 73 33.94 -17.06 -45.25
C ILE A 73 35.11 -17.75 -45.98
N ALA A 74 35.56 -18.92 -45.50
CA ALA A 74 36.47 -19.80 -46.23
C ALA A 74 35.87 -20.40 -47.53
N GLU A 75 34.55 -20.29 -47.77
CA GLU A 75 33.81 -20.99 -48.86
C GLU A 75 33.08 -20.08 -49.88
N ARG A 76 33.41 -18.78 -49.97
CA ARG A 76 32.93 -17.75 -50.94
C ARG A 76 31.55 -17.11 -50.71
N GLY A 77 31.45 -15.88 -51.25
CA GLY A 77 30.51 -14.81 -50.92
C GLY A 77 29.08 -14.92 -51.47
N ALA A 78 28.18 -14.15 -50.85
CA ALA A 78 26.77 -14.09 -51.21
C ALA A 78 26.27 -12.64 -51.22
N GLU A 79 25.53 -12.28 -52.27
CA GLU A 79 24.81 -11.01 -52.40
C GLU A 79 23.52 -10.99 -51.56
N VAL A 80 23.20 -9.81 -51.01
CA VAL A 80 22.03 -9.59 -50.15
C VAL A 80 20.82 -9.15 -50.99
N LYS A 81 19.82 -10.00 -51.13
CA LYS A 81 18.50 -9.63 -51.72
C LYS A 81 17.59 -9.01 -50.65
N TYR A 82 17.13 -7.79 -50.88
CA TYR A 82 16.20 -7.08 -49.98
C TYR A 82 14.75 -7.57 -50.19
N ASN A 83 14.08 -8.01 -49.12
CA ASN A 83 12.72 -8.57 -49.18
C ASN A 83 11.64 -7.48 -49.02
N LYS A 84 10.68 -7.41 -49.95
CA LYS A 84 9.55 -6.45 -49.93
C LYS A 84 8.60 -6.62 -48.73
N ASN A 85 8.60 -7.76 -48.03
CA ASN A 85 7.70 -7.98 -46.88
C ASN A 85 8.24 -7.43 -45.53
N THR A 86 9.44 -6.83 -45.53
CA THR A 86 10.12 -6.31 -44.33
C THR A 86 9.31 -5.21 -43.63
N GLN A 87 8.62 -4.34 -44.40
CA GLN A 87 7.85 -3.23 -43.83
C GLN A 87 6.68 -3.70 -42.95
N LYS A 88 5.94 -4.75 -43.37
CA LYS A 88 4.82 -5.28 -42.58
C LYS A 88 5.30 -5.93 -41.27
N ILE A 89 6.46 -6.58 -41.30
CA ILE A 89 7.09 -7.16 -40.11
C ILE A 89 7.50 -6.06 -39.14
N ILE A 90 8.12 -4.98 -39.63
CA ILE A 90 8.51 -3.82 -38.80
C ILE A 90 7.27 -3.17 -38.16
N VAL A 91 6.20 -2.95 -38.93
CA VAL A 91 4.95 -2.38 -38.40
C VAL A 91 4.35 -3.29 -37.33
N GLY A 92 4.32 -4.61 -37.56
CA GLY A 92 3.86 -5.58 -36.58
C GLY A 92 4.66 -5.55 -35.27
N LEU A 93 6.00 -5.47 -35.36
CA LEU A 93 6.86 -5.34 -34.19
C LEU A 93 6.60 -4.03 -33.43
N ILE A 94 6.52 -2.89 -34.13
CA ILE A 94 6.23 -1.61 -33.47
C ILE A 94 4.87 -1.63 -32.76
N SER A 95 3.90 -2.36 -33.31
CA SER A 95 2.55 -2.47 -32.74
C SER A 95 2.50 -3.24 -31.42
N ILE A 96 3.54 -4.02 -31.09
CA ILE A 96 3.64 -4.75 -29.81
C ILE A 96 3.86 -3.79 -28.65
N PHE A 97 4.56 -2.66 -28.84
CA PHE A 97 4.80 -1.68 -27.78
C PHE A 97 3.51 -1.13 -27.15
N PRO A 98 2.55 -0.53 -27.92
CA PRO A 98 1.31 -0.05 -27.33
C PRO A 98 0.44 -1.17 -26.77
N LEU A 99 0.50 -2.38 -27.36
CA LEU A 99 -0.22 -3.54 -26.83
C LEU A 99 0.30 -3.94 -25.45
N LEU A 100 1.63 -4.05 -25.29
CA LEU A 100 2.27 -4.33 -24.00
C LEU A 100 1.95 -3.26 -22.98
N ALA A 101 2.03 -1.98 -23.36
CA ALA A 101 1.63 -0.88 -22.48
C ALA A 101 0.18 -1.05 -22.02
N GLY A 102 -0.76 -1.27 -22.94
CA GLY A 102 -2.18 -1.48 -22.62
C GLY A 102 -2.40 -2.63 -21.65
N ILE A 103 -1.70 -3.75 -21.83
CA ILE A 103 -1.76 -4.91 -20.92
C ILE A 103 -1.25 -4.54 -19.52
N LEU A 104 -0.11 -3.84 -19.42
CA LEU A 104 0.47 -3.45 -18.14
C LEU A 104 -0.44 -2.49 -17.36
N PHE A 105 -0.93 -1.44 -18.00
CA PHE A 105 -1.86 -0.49 -17.37
C PHE A 105 -3.18 -1.16 -16.96
N THR A 106 -3.71 -2.04 -17.80
CA THR A 106 -4.93 -2.80 -17.46
C THR A 106 -4.69 -3.74 -16.29
N GLY A 107 -3.54 -4.42 -16.25
CA GLY A 107 -3.15 -5.31 -15.16
C GLY A 107 -3.04 -4.57 -13.82
N ASP A 108 -2.42 -3.39 -13.81
CA ASP A 108 -2.34 -2.53 -12.63
C ASP A 108 -3.73 -2.06 -12.16
N TYR A 109 -4.56 -1.58 -13.09
CA TYR A 109 -5.93 -1.15 -12.78
C TYR A 109 -6.77 -2.28 -12.18
N LEU A 110 -6.77 -3.46 -12.79
CA LEU A 110 -7.52 -4.62 -12.29
C LEU A 110 -7.01 -5.08 -10.93
N SER A 111 -5.69 -5.03 -10.70
CA SER A 111 -5.09 -5.39 -9.42
C SER A 111 -5.51 -4.42 -8.30
N SER A 112 -5.45 -3.11 -8.57
CA SER A 112 -5.90 -2.07 -7.65
C SER A 112 -7.40 -2.17 -7.37
N LYS A 113 -8.21 -2.43 -8.40
CA LYS A 113 -9.66 -2.61 -8.25
C LYS A 113 -10.00 -3.85 -7.41
N LYS A 114 -9.32 -4.97 -7.65
CA LYS A 114 -9.49 -6.18 -6.84
C LYS A 114 -9.13 -5.92 -5.37
N LYS A 115 -8.06 -5.15 -5.10
CA LYS A 115 -7.65 -4.80 -3.74
C LYS A 115 -8.69 -3.88 -3.06
N GLN A 116 -9.22 -2.90 -3.79
CA GLN A 116 -10.35 -2.07 -3.33
C GLN A 116 -11.55 -2.93 -2.93
N ASP A 117 -11.96 -3.86 -3.80
CA ASP A 117 -13.14 -4.69 -3.55
C ASP A 117 -12.96 -5.60 -2.32
N ILE A 118 -11.74 -6.12 -2.10
CA ILE A 118 -11.40 -6.86 -0.87
C ILE A 118 -11.56 -5.95 0.36
N PHE A 119 -10.97 -4.75 0.32
CA PHE A 119 -11.02 -3.79 1.43
C PHE A 119 -12.44 -3.37 1.79
N VAL A 120 -13.27 -3.11 0.78
CA VAL A 120 -14.69 -2.76 0.98
C VAL A 120 -15.45 -3.93 1.60
N LYS A 121 -15.27 -5.15 1.08
CA LYS A 121 -15.91 -6.35 1.64
C LYS A 121 -15.48 -6.62 3.08
N SER A 122 -14.21 -6.43 3.40
CA SER A 122 -13.68 -6.53 4.75
C SER A 122 -14.36 -5.53 5.69
N ALA A 123 -14.46 -4.26 5.28
CA ALA A 123 -15.12 -3.22 6.06
C ALA A 123 -16.62 -3.52 6.26
N GLU A 124 -17.33 -3.94 5.21
CA GLU A 124 -18.75 -4.32 5.27
C GLU A 124 -18.98 -5.51 6.21
N ASN A 125 -18.11 -6.53 6.14
CA ASN A 125 -18.18 -7.70 7.02
C ASN A 125 -17.89 -7.34 8.49
N MET A 126 -16.92 -6.45 8.75
CA MET A 126 -16.69 -5.94 10.10
C MET A 126 -17.89 -5.18 10.64
N ILE A 127 -18.52 -4.35 9.80
CA ILE A 127 -19.69 -3.59 10.18
C ILE A 127 -20.84 -4.53 10.53
N SER A 128 -21.13 -5.52 9.70
CA SER A 128 -22.24 -6.44 9.94
C SER A 128 -22.02 -7.35 11.15
N THR A 129 -20.79 -7.78 11.42
CA THR A 129 -20.48 -8.76 12.47
C THR A 129 -20.07 -8.15 13.81
N GLN A 130 -19.46 -6.96 13.82
CA GLN A 130 -18.91 -6.31 15.02
C GLN A 130 -19.62 -5.00 15.38
N ASN A 131 -20.91 -4.92 15.08
CA ASN A 131 -21.77 -3.75 15.34
C ASN A 131 -21.55 -3.13 16.72
N GLY A 132 -21.53 -3.92 17.80
CA GLY A 132 -21.36 -3.40 19.16
C GLY A 132 -20.06 -2.63 19.37
N ARG A 133 -18.95 -3.09 18.78
CA ARG A 133 -17.64 -2.42 18.88
C ARG A 133 -17.62 -1.12 18.06
N LEU A 134 -18.19 -1.14 16.86
CA LEU A 134 -18.27 0.05 16.02
C LEU A 134 -19.21 1.11 16.61
N GLN A 135 -20.30 0.69 17.24
CA GLN A 135 -21.17 1.58 17.99
C GLN A 135 -20.40 2.26 19.13
N GLN A 136 -19.60 1.52 19.91
CA GLN A 136 -18.73 2.11 20.94
C GLN A 136 -17.72 3.10 20.34
N LEU A 137 -17.07 2.75 19.21
CA LEU A 137 -16.14 3.64 18.51
C LEU A 137 -16.82 4.91 17.98
N SER A 138 -18.10 4.85 17.62
CA SER A 138 -18.85 6.03 17.16
C SER A 138 -19.16 7.03 18.29
N GLN A 139 -19.14 6.59 19.54
CA GLN A 139 -19.37 7.43 20.73
C GLN A 139 -18.09 8.14 21.16
N TYR A 140 -17.43 8.79 20.21
CA TYR A 140 -16.15 9.45 20.41
C TYR A 140 -16.19 10.49 21.53
N GLN A 141 -15.18 10.41 22.42
CA GLN A 141 -14.81 11.43 23.38
C GLN A 141 -13.30 11.36 23.61
N PHE A 142 -12.60 12.50 23.65
CA PHE A 142 -11.17 12.52 23.96
C PHE A 142 -10.92 12.28 25.47
N SER A 143 -11.05 11.05 25.93
CA SER A 143 -10.86 10.63 27.33
C SER A 143 -10.07 9.32 27.44
N ILE A 144 -9.35 9.10 28.54
CA ILE A 144 -8.59 7.86 28.73
C ILE A 144 -9.49 6.60 28.69
N PRO A 145 -10.68 6.57 29.33
CA PRO A 145 -11.56 5.41 29.24
C PRO A 145 -11.98 5.10 27.80
N TYR A 146 -12.34 6.14 27.02
CA TYR A 146 -12.69 5.96 25.62
C TYR A 146 -11.49 5.48 24.79
N LEU A 147 -10.34 6.15 24.88
CA LEU A 147 -9.15 5.82 24.08
C LEU A 147 -8.67 4.39 24.38
N SER A 148 -8.65 3.98 25.64
CA SER A 148 -8.28 2.62 26.03
C SER A 148 -9.27 1.58 25.49
N GLN A 149 -10.57 1.86 25.53
CA GLN A 149 -11.58 0.97 24.96
C GLN A 149 -11.53 0.92 23.43
N ALA A 150 -11.30 2.07 22.79
CA ALA A 150 -11.15 2.19 21.35
C ALA A 150 -9.97 1.36 20.84
N GLN A 151 -8.82 1.42 21.52
CA GLN A 151 -7.66 0.59 21.21
C GLN A 151 -7.96 -0.91 21.29
N LYS A 152 -8.61 -1.36 22.37
CA LYS A 152 -9.01 -2.78 22.51
C LYS A 152 -9.97 -3.22 21.40
N ASN A 153 -10.88 -2.34 21.00
CA ASN A 153 -11.80 -2.61 19.90
C ASN A 153 -11.06 -2.69 18.57
N LEU A 154 -10.15 -1.75 18.28
CA LEU A 154 -9.37 -1.71 17.05
C LEU A 154 -8.38 -2.87 16.94
N ASP A 155 -7.71 -3.22 18.03
CA ASP A 155 -6.83 -4.39 18.11
C ASP A 155 -7.59 -5.68 17.79
N PHE A 156 -8.76 -5.86 18.41
CA PHE A 156 -9.61 -7.01 18.08
C PHE A 156 -10.07 -7.01 16.62
N LEU A 157 -10.49 -5.86 16.07
CA LEU A 157 -10.89 -5.75 14.67
C LEU A 157 -9.74 -6.10 13.72
N ALA A 158 -8.52 -5.67 14.06
CA ALA A 158 -7.33 -6.00 13.28
C ALA A 158 -7.01 -7.50 13.25
N LEU A 159 -7.42 -8.27 14.27
CA LEU A 159 -7.26 -9.73 14.31
C LEU A 159 -8.24 -10.49 13.40
N LEU A 160 -9.39 -9.89 13.05
CA LEU A 160 -10.45 -10.59 12.32
C LEU A 160 -10.18 -10.77 10.84
N ASP A 161 -9.37 -9.90 10.23
CA ASP A 161 -9.13 -9.93 8.80
C ASP A 161 -7.70 -9.50 8.47
N ARG A 162 -7.01 -10.34 7.69
CA ARG A 162 -5.62 -10.14 7.27
C ARG A 162 -5.49 -9.34 5.97
N SER A 163 -6.59 -8.84 5.43
CA SER A 163 -6.61 -8.09 4.17
C SER A 163 -5.94 -6.71 4.29
N PHE A 164 -5.79 -6.21 5.50
CA PHE A 164 -5.11 -4.96 5.86
C PHE A 164 -4.18 -5.20 7.07
N ASN A 165 -3.21 -4.31 7.25
CA ASN A 165 -2.24 -4.38 8.36
C ASN A 165 -2.71 -3.60 9.59
N GLU A 166 -3.48 -2.53 9.37
CA GLU A 166 -3.93 -1.65 10.44
C GLU A 166 -5.37 -1.16 10.20
N VAL A 167 -6.11 -1.00 11.30
CA VAL A 167 -7.42 -0.36 11.35
C VAL A 167 -7.35 0.82 12.29
N GLN A 168 -7.76 1.98 11.81
CA GLN A 168 -7.82 3.21 12.58
C GLN A 168 -9.23 3.78 12.53
N VAL A 169 -9.55 4.62 13.51
CA VAL A 169 -10.78 5.43 13.50
C VAL A 169 -10.40 6.89 13.41
N ILE A 170 -10.94 7.57 12.41
CA ILE A 170 -10.78 9.01 12.20
C ILE A 170 -12.04 9.73 12.68
N VAL A 171 -11.83 10.80 13.43
CA VAL A 171 -12.88 11.65 14.01
C VAL A 171 -12.53 13.14 13.87
N PRO A 172 -13.53 14.03 13.72
CA PRO A 172 -13.30 15.46 13.79
C PRO A 172 -13.16 15.91 15.26
N ASP A 173 -12.22 16.82 15.52
CA ASP A 173 -12.09 17.51 16.80
C ASP A 173 -11.49 18.93 16.58
N THR A 174 -11.22 19.65 17.66
CA THR A 174 -10.55 20.94 17.67
C THR A 174 -9.38 20.94 18.64
N ILE A 175 -8.29 21.60 18.27
CA ILE A 175 -7.14 21.92 19.12
C ILE A 175 -6.92 23.42 19.04
N ASP A 176 -6.84 24.12 20.16
CA ASP A 176 -6.69 25.57 20.17
C ASP A 176 -7.74 26.29 19.26
N LYS A 177 -8.97 25.75 19.20
CA LYS A 177 -10.10 26.15 18.30
C LYS A 177 -9.90 25.91 16.79
N ASN A 178 -8.79 25.31 16.37
CA ASN A 178 -8.57 24.92 14.98
C ASN A 178 -9.15 23.53 14.71
N PRO A 179 -9.96 23.34 13.64
CA PRO A 179 -10.50 22.02 13.29
C PRO A 179 -9.37 21.09 12.84
N VAL A 180 -9.32 19.91 13.45
CA VAL A 180 -8.36 18.86 13.15
C VAL A 180 -9.07 17.52 13.01
N TYR A 181 -8.38 16.58 12.38
CA TYR A 181 -8.79 15.18 12.35
C TYR A 181 -7.85 14.36 13.22
N LEU A 182 -8.42 13.62 14.15
CA LEU A 182 -7.67 12.71 14.99
C LEU A 182 -7.78 11.30 14.44
N SER A 183 -6.67 10.55 14.48
CA SER A 183 -6.64 9.13 14.21
C SER A 183 -6.34 8.35 15.48
N ILE A 184 -7.20 7.40 15.80
CA ILE A 184 -7.02 6.47 16.90
C ILE A 184 -6.71 5.10 16.31
N ASN A 185 -5.64 4.47 16.78
CA ASN A 185 -5.17 3.15 16.37
C ASN A 185 -4.72 2.32 17.57
N GLN A 186 -4.43 1.03 17.35
CA GLN A 186 -3.96 0.14 18.41
C GLN A 186 -2.58 0.49 19.00
N TYR A 187 -1.83 1.38 18.35
CA TYR A 187 -0.45 1.72 18.70
C TYR A 187 -0.30 3.05 19.45
N ASN A 188 -1.37 3.85 19.62
CA ASN A 188 -1.24 5.11 20.35
C ASN A 188 -0.76 4.85 21.79
N THR A 189 0.15 5.67 22.27
CA THR A 189 0.76 5.46 23.59
C THR A 189 0.10 6.34 24.65
N PHE A 190 0.07 5.80 25.88
CA PHE A 190 -0.28 6.56 27.07
C PHE A 190 1.00 6.85 27.86
N SER A 191 1.14 8.08 28.36
CA SER A 191 2.19 8.40 29.35
C SER A 191 1.70 8.03 30.74
N SER A 192 2.48 7.26 31.49
CA SER A 192 2.13 6.84 32.85
C SER A 192 3.21 7.25 33.85
N ASN A 193 2.80 8.00 34.88
CA ASN A 193 3.69 8.41 35.96
C ASN A 193 3.13 7.96 37.32
N GLU A 194 3.99 7.43 38.18
CA GLU A 194 3.63 7.04 39.54
C GLU A 194 3.50 8.26 40.47
N MET A 195 2.51 8.21 41.34
CA MET A 195 2.17 9.23 42.32
C MET A 195 1.83 8.57 43.65
N ILE A 196 2.27 9.18 44.74
CA ILE A 196 1.85 8.81 46.09
C ILE A 196 0.66 9.69 46.45
N LEU A 197 -0.53 9.10 46.52
CA LEU A 197 -1.79 9.81 46.78
C LEU A 197 -2.63 9.04 47.79
N THR A 198 -3.43 9.75 48.58
CA THR A 198 -4.53 9.15 49.32
C THR A 198 -5.72 8.88 48.38
N GLN A 199 -6.61 7.97 48.76
CA GLN A 199 -7.84 7.69 48.01
C GLN A 199 -8.67 8.97 47.76
N GLU A 200 -8.76 9.86 48.76
CA GLU A 200 -9.49 11.13 48.63
C GLU A 200 -8.83 12.07 47.62
N GLN A 201 -7.49 12.16 47.62
CA GLN A 201 -6.74 12.97 46.66
C GLN A 201 -6.88 12.43 45.23
N ALA A 202 -6.78 11.11 45.05
CA ALA A 202 -6.97 10.47 43.75
C ALA A 202 -8.40 10.70 43.21
N ASN A 203 -9.42 10.58 44.08
CA ASN A 203 -10.80 10.85 43.70
C ASN A 203 -11.02 12.33 43.33
N LYS A 204 -10.46 13.27 44.10
CA LYS A 204 -10.54 14.71 43.77
C LYS A 204 -9.87 15.04 42.44
N LEU A 205 -8.72 14.44 42.15
CA LEU A 205 -8.01 14.65 40.87
C LEU A 205 -8.76 14.01 39.68
N ASN A 206 -9.40 12.86 39.87
CA ASN A 206 -10.26 12.27 38.83
C ASN A 206 -11.56 13.07 38.62
N GLN A 207 -12.04 13.78 39.64
CA GLN A 207 -13.22 14.65 39.57
C GLN A 207 -12.90 16.07 39.11
N SER A 208 -11.64 16.54 39.25
CA SER A 208 -11.24 17.85 38.73
C SER A 208 -11.26 17.79 37.20
N GLU A 209 -12.23 18.47 36.61
CA GLU A 209 -12.34 18.62 35.16
C GLU A 209 -11.01 19.14 34.59
N GLN A 210 -10.57 18.51 33.50
CA GLN A 210 -9.36 18.86 32.77
C GLN A 210 -9.34 20.37 32.48
N THR A 211 -8.36 21.06 33.06
CA THR A 211 -8.15 22.50 32.84
C THR A 211 -7.63 22.80 31.42
N ASP A 212 -7.13 21.76 30.73
CA ASP A 212 -6.68 21.79 29.34
C ASP A 212 -7.51 20.80 28.51
N LYS A 213 -8.36 21.31 27.61
CA LYS A 213 -9.25 20.51 26.73
C LYS A 213 -8.48 19.66 25.72
N ASP A 214 -7.18 19.90 25.56
CA ASP A 214 -6.31 19.17 24.65
C ASP A 214 -5.45 18.13 25.36
N GLN A 215 -5.66 17.92 26.66
CA GLN A 215 -5.04 16.85 27.44
C GLN A 215 -6.10 16.01 28.15
N ALA A 216 -5.89 14.69 28.16
CA ALA A 216 -6.70 13.80 28.99
C ALA A 216 -5.84 13.06 30.01
N PHE A 217 -6.35 12.87 31.22
CA PHE A 217 -5.71 12.04 32.23
C PHE A 217 -6.71 11.23 33.05
N GLU A 218 -6.23 10.15 33.65
CA GLU A 218 -6.96 9.27 34.57
C GLU A 218 -5.98 8.73 35.62
N ILE A 219 -6.40 8.70 36.89
CA ILE A 219 -5.61 8.16 37.99
C ILE A 219 -6.14 6.76 38.36
N LYS A 220 -5.29 5.74 38.20
CA LYS A 220 -5.60 4.34 38.53
C LYS A 220 -4.73 3.82 39.67
N ASN A 221 -5.33 3.08 40.58
CA ASN A 221 -4.56 2.42 41.64
C ASN A 221 -3.66 1.34 41.01
N LYS A 222 -2.35 1.36 41.33
CA LYS A 222 -1.36 0.47 40.71
C LYS A 222 -1.43 -0.95 41.28
N ASN A 223 -1.84 -1.15 42.54
CA ASN A 223 -1.87 -2.46 43.21
C ASN A 223 -2.71 -2.44 44.51
N PHE A 224 -3.54 -3.46 44.72
CA PHE A 224 -4.26 -3.68 45.99
C PHE A 224 -3.35 -3.85 47.23
N ILE A 225 -2.05 -4.13 47.04
CA ILE A 225 -1.10 -4.41 48.13
C ILE A 225 -0.45 -3.13 48.69
N GLN A 226 -0.34 -2.05 47.90
CA GLN A 226 0.24 -0.77 48.33
C GLN A 226 -0.80 0.35 48.16
N ALA A 227 -1.59 0.57 49.21
CA ALA A 227 -2.80 1.40 49.18
C ALA A 227 -2.61 2.87 48.73
N ASN A 228 -1.37 3.37 48.65
CA ASN A 228 -1.07 4.78 48.33
C ASN A 228 -0.31 4.99 47.01
N VAL A 229 -0.07 3.94 46.21
CA VAL A 229 0.64 4.08 44.92
C VAL A 229 -0.36 4.10 43.77
N TRP A 230 -0.40 5.23 43.06
CA TRP A 230 -1.33 5.50 41.97
C TRP A 230 -0.57 5.82 40.69
N ASN A 231 -1.13 5.44 39.55
CA ASN A 231 -0.63 5.79 38.23
C ASN A 231 -1.49 6.90 37.64
N LYS A 232 -0.89 8.05 37.34
CA LYS A 232 -1.49 9.06 36.46
C LYS A 232 -1.18 8.67 35.01
N ILE A 233 -2.21 8.22 34.31
CA ILE A 233 -2.20 7.97 32.87
C ILE A 233 -2.60 9.26 32.18
N SER A 234 -1.86 9.70 31.18
CA SER A 234 -2.13 10.95 30.46
C SER A 234 -1.82 10.86 28.97
N VAL A 235 -2.49 11.70 28.18
CA VAL A 235 -2.30 11.83 26.74
C VAL A 235 -2.46 13.28 26.30
N ASN A 236 -1.76 13.63 25.23
CA ASN A 236 -1.90 14.90 24.54
C ASN A 236 -2.66 14.69 23.23
N LYS A 237 -3.69 15.48 22.97
CA LYS A 237 -4.50 15.40 21.73
C LYS A 237 -3.67 15.62 20.47
N LYS A 238 -2.60 16.42 20.54
CA LYS A 238 -1.67 16.68 19.43
C LYS A 238 -0.99 15.39 18.92
N SER A 239 -0.81 14.37 19.76
CA SER A 239 -0.21 13.09 19.32
C SER A 239 -1.16 12.22 18.49
N TYR A 240 -2.45 12.59 18.41
CA TYR A 240 -3.46 11.89 17.62
C TYR A 240 -3.77 12.58 16.30
N VAL A 241 -3.22 13.78 16.05
CA VAL A 241 -3.50 14.53 14.82
C VAL A 241 -3.01 13.75 13.60
N LYS A 242 -3.93 13.44 12.68
CA LYS A 242 -3.62 12.74 11.44
C LYS A 242 -3.03 13.71 10.43
N GLN A 243 -1.87 13.37 9.87
CA GLN A 243 -1.34 14.05 8.70
C GLN A 243 -2.12 13.61 7.47
N LEU A 244 -2.60 14.57 6.70
CA LEU A 244 -3.50 14.35 5.56
C LEU A 244 -3.02 15.16 4.36
N THR A 245 -3.16 14.60 3.16
CA THR A 245 -3.06 15.40 1.94
C THR A 245 -4.26 16.34 1.82
N LEU A 246 -4.16 17.37 0.96
CA LEU A 246 -5.26 18.28 0.70
C LEU A 246 -6.53 17.51 0.26
N ALA A 247 -6.37 16.56 -0.66
CA ALA A 247 -7.49 15.78 -1.19
C ALA A 247 -8.13 14.86 -0.12
N GLN A 248 -7.34 14.31 0.80
CA GLN A 248 -7.87 13.54 1.92
C GLN A 248 -8.62 14.44 2.92
N LYS A 249 -8.09 15.64 3.21
CA LYS A 249 -8.76 16.62 4.07
C LYS A 249 -10.09 17.08 3.50
N GLU A 250 -10.13 17.38 2.20
CA GLU A 250 -11.37 17.73 1.48
C GLU A 250 -12.39 16.61 1.54
N TYR A 251 -11.96 15.36 1.32
CA TYR A 251 -12.82 14.20 1.45
C TYR A 251 -13.40 14.06 2.87
N LEU A 252 -12.58 14.20 3.91
CA LEU A 252 -13.09 14.14 5.29
C LEU A 252 -14.06 15.29 5.59
N ASN A 253 -13.83 16.49 5.04
CA ASN A 253 -14.81 17.58 5.15
C ASN A 253 -16.16 17.18 4.52
N GLN A 254 -16.14 16.55 3.33
CA GLN A 254 -17.37 16.04 2.71
C GLN A 254 -18.08 15.00 3.56
N VAL A 255 -17.35 14.08 4.19
CA VAL A 255 -17.94 13.05 5.05
C VAL A 255 -18.53 13.65 6.34
N PHE A 256 -17.75 14.47 7.06
CA PHE A 256 -18.14 14.94 8.39
C PHE A 256 -19.04 16.17 8.37
N GLN A 257 -18.86 17.10 7.42
CA GLN A 257 -19.63 18.35 7.35
C GLN A 257 -20.84 18.22 6.40
N HIS A 258 -20.67 17.50 5.29
CA HIS A 258 -21.70 17.34 4.26
C HIS A 258 -22.39 15.97 4.27
N ASN A 259 -22.11 15.13 5.28
CA ASN A 259 -22.70 13.80 5.46
C ASN A 259 -22.54 12.87 4.24
N SER A 260 -21.44 13.01 3.50
CA SER A 260 -21.15 12.12 2.37
C SER A 260 -20.96 10.69 2.84
N LYS A 261 -21.54 9.75 2.10
CA LYS A 261 -21.37 8.30 2.28
C LYS A 261 -20.38 7.69 1.30
N GLN A 262 -19.77 8.52 0.46
CA GLN A 262 -18.83 8.06 -0.56
C GLN A 262 -17.62 7.42 0.13
N ILE A 263 -17.24 6.22 -0.31
CA ILE A 263 -16.02 5.55 0.12
C ILE A 263 -14.87 6.09 -0.73
N ARG A 264 -13.70 6.29 -0.12
CA ARG A 264 -12.48 6.68 -0.82
C ARG A 264 -11.42 5.60 -0.67
N PHE A 265 -10.88 5.15 -1.80
CA PHE A 265 -9.77 4.20 -1.85
C PHE A 265 -8.59 4.86 -2.55
N GLU A 266 -7.41 4.74 -1.96
CA GLU A 266 -6.17 5.24 -2.53
C GLU A 266 -5.17 4.08 -2.64
N ALA A 267 -4.43 4.07 -3.75
CA ALA A 267 -3.40 3.08 -4.00
C ALA A 267 -2.17 3.77 -4.59
N HIS A 268 -1.12 3.96 -3.79
CA HIS A 268 0.12 4.62 -4.22
C HIS A 268 1.34 3.87 -3.68
N ASP A 269 2.37 3.61 -4.48
CA ASP A 269 3.64 3.01 -4.02
C ASP A 269 3.51 1.75 -3.13
N GLY A 270 2.57 0.86 -3.45
CA GLY A 270 2.30 -0.35 -2.66
C GLY A 270 1.58 -0.12 -1.33
N GLN A 271 1.29 1.14 -0.99
CA GLN A 271 0.38 1.53 0.08
C GLN A 271 -1.06 1.55 -0.45
N TYR A 272 -1.95 0.95 0.31
CA TYR A 272 -3.37 0.88 0.05
C TYR A 272 -4.10 1.45 1.23
N GLU A 273 -5.00 2.39 0.97
CA GLU A 273 -5.75 3.08 1.99
C GLU A 273 -7.23 3.05 1.64
N LEU A 274 -8.09 2.74 2.62
CA LEU A 274 -9.53 2.84 2.47
C LEU A 274 -10.09 3.70 3.59
N PHE A 275 -10.80 4.75 3.20
CA PHE A 275 -11.63 5.54 4.10
C PHE A 275 -13.08 5.10 3.93
N TYR A 276 -13.64 4.51 4.97
CA TYR A 276 -15.00 4.00 4.99
C TYR A 276 -15.84 4.77 6.02
N PRO A 277 -16.79 5.63 5.60
CA PRO A 277 -17.69 6.33 6.50
C PRO A 277 -18.64 5.36 7.22
N TYR A 278 -18.68 5.45 8.55
CA TYR A 278 -19.63 4.71 9.39
C TYR A 278 -20.46 5.69 10.23
N ARG A 279 -21.78 5.48 10.28
CA ARG A 279 -22.70 6.36 11.00
C ARG A 279 -23.57 5.56 11.97
N TYR A 280 -23.67 6.05 13.19
CA TYR A 280 -24.54 5.51 14.22
C TYR A 280 -25.09 6.64 15.10
N GLN A 281 -26.40 6.66 15.33
CA GLN A 281 -27.08 7.65 16.19
C GLN A 281 -26.61 9.11 15.98
N ASN A 282 -26.61 9.54 14.72
CA ASN A 282 -26.19 10.88 14.29
C ASN A 282 -24.69 11.21 14.45
N LYS A 283 -23.87 10.28 14.94
CA LYS A 283 -22.41 10.39 14.98
C LYS A 283 -21.80 9.70 13.77
N THR A 284 -20.86 10.37 13.12
CA THR A 284 -20.09 9.84 11.99
C THR A 284 -18.65 9.64 12.44
N ILE A 285 -18.09 8.48 12.11
CA ILE A 285 -16.65 8.20 12.17
C ILE A 285 -16.21 7.69 10.79
N VAL A 286 -14.91 7.73 10.53
CA VAL A 286 -14.35 7.08 9.33
C VAL A 286 -13.45 5.94 9.79
N LEU A 287 -13.79 4.72 9.40
CA LEU A 287 -12.89 3.58 9.52
C LEU A 287 -11.83 3.71 8.44
N TYR A 288 -10.57 3.70 8.85
CA TYR A 288 -9.44 3.88 7.96
C TYR A 288 -8.56 2.64 8.01
N PHE A 289 -8.47 1.97 6.87
CA PHE A 289 -7.72 0.72 6.72
C PHE A 289 -6.48 0.96 5.90
N THR A 290 -5.35 0.42 6.34
CA THR A 290 -4.10 0.50 5.57
C THR A 290 -3.44 -0.85 5.41
N ASP A 291 -2.93 -1.10 4.20
CA ASP A 291 -2.00 -2.20 3.92
C ASP A 291 -0.79 -1.65 3.18
N ARG A 292 0.38 -2.21 3.48
CA ARG A 292 1.60 -1.94 2.72
C ARG A 292 2.12 -3.25 2.18
N GLN A 293 2.13 -3.36 0.86
CA GLN A 293 2.74 -4.48 0.17
C GLN A 293 4.07 -4.06 -0.41
N ASN A 294 5.08 -4.88 -0.14
CA ASN A 294 6.37 -4.75 -0.79
C ASN A 294 6.21 -5.27 -2.22
N TYR A 295 6.01 -4.34 -3.16
CA TYR A 295 6.30 -4.59 -4.56
C TYR A 295 7.81 -4.51 -4.72
N GLY A 296 8.40 -5.49 -5.39
CA GLY A 296 9.85 -5.57 -5.53
C GLY A 296 10.36 -4.38 -6.34
N LYS A 297 10.87 -3.34 -5.67
CA LYS A 297 11.76 -2.35 -6.28
C LYS A 297 13.16 -2.96 -6.27
N LEU A 298 13.82 -2.98 -7.43
CA LEU A 298 15.19 -3.49 -7.54
C LEU A 298 16.12 -2.62 -6.67
N GLY A 299 16.79 -3.24 -5.69
CA GLY A 299 17.77 -2.57 -4.83
C GLY A 299 17.28 -2.13 -3.44
N SER A 300 16.11 -2.61 -2.98
CA SER A 300 15.70 -2.53 -1.57
C SER A 300 16.18 -3.72 -0.76
#